data_AF-A0A376THY9-F1
#
_entry.id   AF-A0A376THY9-F1
#
_cell.length_a   1.000
_cell.length_b   1.000
_cell.length_c   1.000
_cell.angle_alpha   90.00
_cell.angle_beta   90.00
_cell.angle_gamma   90.00
#
_symmetry.space_group_name_H-M   'P 1'
#
loop_
_entity.id
_entity.type
_entity.pdbx_description
1 polymer ?
#
loop_
_entity_poly.entity_id
_entity_poly.type
_entity_poly.pdbx_seq_one_letter_code
_entity_poly.pdbx_strand_id
1 'polypeptide(L)' 'MAAKLFIGALKDKDVIVMSVNGDKVTEDGRILTDRGQRIRDVRTGPDGYLYVLTDESSGELLKVSPRN' A
#
# COMPACT_ATOMS: atom_id res chain seq x y z
N MET A 1 17.31 -7.28 7.94
CA MET A 1 16.17 -6.34 7.84
C MET A 1 14.99 -7.11 7.29
N ALA A 2 13.82 -7.04 7.94
CA ALA A 2 12.61 -7.68 7.40
C ALA A 2 12.12 -6.86 6.20
N ALA A 3 11.82 -7.54 5.09
CA ALA A 3 11.26 -6.90 3.90
C ALA A 3 9.79 -6.54 4.16
N LYS A 4 9.29 -5.51 3.47
CA LYS A 4 7.87 -5.12 3.54
C LYS A 4 7.16 -5.51 2.25
N LEU A 5 5.94 -6.01 2.40
CA LEU A 5 4.98 -6.25 1.32
C LEU A 5 3.80 -5.31 1.52
N PHE A 6 3.32 -4.71 0.43
CA PHE A 6 2.18 -3.81 0.42
C PHE A 6 1.08 -4.38 -0.46
N ILE A 7 -0.14 -4.45 0.05
CA ILE A 7 -1.29 -5.04 -0.64
C ILE A 7 -2.43 -4.03 -0.70
N GLY A 8 -2.93 -3.72 -1.89
CA GLY A 8 -4.11 -2.88 -2.05
C GLY A 8 -5.39 -3.62 -1.64
N ALA A 9 -6.25 -2.97 -0.86
CA ALA A 9 -7.53 -3.51 -0.43
C ALA A 9 -8.70 -2.74 -1.06
N LEU A 10 -9.37 -3.37 -2.03
CA LEU A 10 -10.52 -2.75 -2.72
C LEU A 10 -11.70 -2.51 -1.79
N LYS A 11 -12.04 -3.47 -0.91
CA LYS A 11 -13.21 -3.35 -0.02
C LYS A 11 -12.93 -2.45 1.17
N ASP A 12 -11.77 -2.64 1.81
CA ASP A 12 -11.39 -1.92 3.04
C ASP A 12 -10.92 -0.49 2.74
N LYS A 13 -10.60 -0.19 1.49
CA LYS A 13 -10.21 1.14 0.99
C LYS A 13 -8.91 1.66 1.60
N ASP A 14 -7.92 0.78 1.71
CA ASP A 14 -6.60 1.09 2.26
C ASP A 14 -5.49 0.20 1.64
N VAL A 15 -4.25 0.38 2.13
CA VAL A 15 -3.12 -0.49 1.83
C VAL A 15 -2.73 -1.24 3.10
N ILE A 16 -2.65 -2.57 3.00
CA ILE A 16 -2.15 -3.46 4.04
C ILE A 16 -0.62 -3.45 3.99
N VAL A 17 0.01 -3.22 5.14
CA VAL A 17 1.46 -3.32 5.31
C VAL A 17 1.78 -4.64 6.00
N MET A 18 2.64 -5.45 5.39
CA MET A 18 3.05 -6.74 5.93
C MET A 18 4.56 -6.82 6.11
N SER A 19 4.99 -7.48 7.18
CA SER A 19 6.38 -7.92 7.38
C SER A 19 6.58 -9.30 6.76
N VAL A 20 7.62 -9.43 5.93
CA VAL A 20 8.04 -10.70 5.32
C VAL A 20 9.35 -11.18 5.98
N ASN A 21 9.34 -12.42 6.46
CA ASN A 21 10.48 -13.08 7.07
C ASN A 21 10.61 -14.52 6.53
N GLY A 22 11.41 -14.69 5.47
CA GLY A 22 11.46 -15.93 4.71
C GLY A 22 10.07 -16.25 4.13
N ASP A 23 9.55 -17.44 4.45
CA ASP A 23 8.24 -17.90 3.99
C ASP A 23 7.08 -17.52 4.92
N LYS A 24 7.35 -16.71 5.96
CA LYS A 24 6.34 -16.24 6.91
C LYS A 24 6.01 -14.77 6.65
N VAL A 25 4.72 -14.45 6.73
CA VAL A 25 4.19 -13.09 6.58
C VAL A 25 3.27 -12.73 7.75
N THR A 26 3.39 -11.51 8.28
CA THR A 26 2.53 -10.98 9.36
C THR A 26 2.04 -9.58 8.99
N GLU A 27 0.80 -9.23 9.35
CA GLU A 27 0.25 -7.89 9.15
C GLU A 27 0.81 -6.92 10.22
N ASP A 28 1.36 -5.80 9.76
CA ASP A 28 1.83 -4.72 10.65
C ASP A 28 0.74 -3.67 10.89
N GLY A 29 -0.16 -3.48 9.91
CA GLY A 29 -1.24 -2.52 9.97
C GLY A 29 -1.71 -2.01 8.61
N ARG A 30 -2.39 -0.86 8.61
CA ARG A 30 -3.00 -0.23 7.44
C ARG A 30 -2.52 1.22 7.28
N ILE A 31 -2.40 1.65 6.03
CA ILE A 31 -2.13 3.05 5.65
C ILE A 31 -3.13 3.52 4.60
N LEU A 32 -3.31 4.84 4.47
CA LEU A 32 -4.25 5.51 3.54
C LEU A 32 -5.75 5.27 3.84
N THR A 33 -6.09 4.61 4.94
CA THR A 33 -7.48 4.38 5.37
C THR A 33 -8.28 5.68 5.52
N ASP A 34 -7.62 6.77 5.91
CA ASP A 34 -8.21 8.10 6.07
C ASP A 34 -8.64 8.75 4.74
N ARG A 35 -8.06 8.32 3.61
CA ARG A 35 -8.45 8.80 2.27
C ARG A 35 -9.74 8.15 1.77
N GLY A 36 -10.15 7.00 2.32
CA GLY A 36 -11.43 6.38 2.03
C GLY A 36 -11.64 5.95 0.57
N GLN A 37 -10.55 5.62 -0.14
CA GLN A 37 -10.57 5.23 -1.56
C GLN A 37 -10.17 3.78 -1.76
N ARG A 38 -10.86 3.10 -2.68
CA ARG A 38 -10.54 1.72 -3.04
C ARG A 38 -9.16 1.65 -3.67
N ILE A 39 -8.30 0.73 -3.23
CA ILE A 39 -6.94 0.60 -3.79
C ILE A 39 -6.87 -0.54 -4.80
N ARG A 40 -6.48 -0.23 -6.04
CA ARG A 40 -6.39 -1.17 -7.17
C ARG A 40 -5.03 -1.84 -7.27
N ASP A 41 -3.97 -1.05 -7.26
CA ASP A 41 -2.60 -1.53 -7.50
C ASP A 41 -1.62 -0.75 -6.60
N VAL A 42 -0.55 -1.42 -6.20
CA VAL A 42 0.53 -0.87 -5.37
C VAL A 42 1.86 -1.37 -5.93
N ARG A 43 2.76 -0.46 -6.25
CA ARG A 43 4.09 -0.76 -6.78
C ARG A 43 5.17 0.01 -6.04
N THR A 44 6.33 -0.63 -5.85
CA THR A 44 7.54 0.09 -5.42
C THR A 44 8.23 0.64 -6.65
N GLY A 45 8.42 1.95 -6.70
CA GLY A 45 9.19 2.61 -7.74
C GLY A 45 10.70 2.35 -7.58
N PRO A 46 11.49 2.47 -8.66
CA PRO A 46 12.95 2.36 -8.58
C PRO A 46 13.58 3.48 -7.73
N ASP A 47 12.83 4.54 -7.41
CA ASP A 47 13.21 5.65 -6.54
C ASP A 47 12.87 5.43 -5.06
N GLY A 48 12.35 4.25 -4.70
CA GLY A 48 12.04 3.88 -3.32
C GLY A 48 10.69 4.38 -2.80
N TYR A 49 9.89 5.08 -3.62
CA TYR A 49 8.53 5.47 -3.26
C TYR A 49 7.53 4.36 -3.57
N LEU A 50 6.38 4.39 -2.90
CA LEU A 50 5.21 3.62 -3.32
C LEU A 50 4.37 4.42 -4.31
N TYR A 51 3.95 3.73 -5.37
CA TYR A 51 3.01 4.23 -6.36
C TYR A 51 1.71 3.45 -6.26
N VAL A 52 0.61 4.15 -6.02
CA VAL A 52 -0.69 3.55 -5.70
C VAL A 52 -1.75 4.05 -6.67
N LEU A 53 -2.50 3.13 -7.26
CA LEU A 53 -3.66 3.43 -8.10
C LEU A 53 -4.95 3.22 -7.31
N THR A 54 -5.87 4.18 -7.40
CA THR A 54 -7.21 4.06 -6.81
C THR A 54 -8.24 3.54 -7.82
N ASP A 55 -9.20 2.76 -7.33
CA ASP A 55 -10.26 2.12 -8.12
C ASP A 55 -11.56 2.93 -8.03
N GLU A 56 -11.52 4.17 -8.54
CA GLU A 56 -12.64 5.11 -8.48
C GLU A 56 -12.93 5.70 -9.88
N SER A 57 -14.14 6.21 -10.10
CA SER A 57 -14.50 6.87 -11.38
C SER A 57 -13.60 8.06 -11.70
N SER A 58 -13.16 8.78 -10.66
CA SER A 58 -12.11 9.81 -10.74
C SER A 58 -10.85 9.30 -10.02
N GLY A 59 -10.29 8.20 -10.54
CA GLY A 59 -9.11 7.54 -9.97
C GLY A 59 -7.87 8.43 -9.93
N GLU A 60 -6.95 8.09 -9.04
CA GLU A 60 -5.73 8.84 -8.77
C GLU A 60 -4.51 7.93 -8.90
N LEU A 61 -3.39 8.53 -9.31
CA LEU A 61 -2.05 7.99 -9.12
C LEU A 61 -1.40 8.74 -7.96
N LEU A 62 -1.13 8.02 -6.86
CA LEU A 62 -0.50 8.57 -5.67
C LEU A 62 0.97 8.18 -5.64
N LYS A 63 1.83 9.11 -5.19
CA LYS A 63 3.21 8.83 -4.78
C LYS A 63 3.29 8.95 -3.26
N VAL A 64 3.67 7.88 -2.57
CA VAL A 64 3.57 7.73 -1.11
C VAL A 64 4.93 7.40 -0.51
N SER A 65 5.24 8.03 0.62
CA SER A 65 6.43 7.77 1.45
C SER A 65 6.04 7.76 2.93
N PRO A 66 6.83 7.09 3.79
CA PRO A 66 6.64 7.22 5.24
C PRO A 66 6.82 8.68 5.68
N ARG A 67 6.20 9.03 6.81
CA ARG A 67 6.50 10.30 7.49
C ARG A 67 7.86 10.19 8.18
N ASN A 68 8.62 11.28 8.14
CA ASN A 68 9.87 11.43 8.88
C ASN A 68 9.66 11.36 10.39
#